data_AF-A0A953B3P3-F1
#
_entry.id   AF-A0A953B3P3-F1
#
_cell.length_a   1.000
_cell.length_b   1.000
_cell.length_c   1.000
_cell.angle_alpha   90.00
_cell.angle_beta   90.00
_cell.angle_gamma   90.00
#
_symmetry.space_group_name_H-M   'P 1'
#
loop_
_entity.id
_entity.type
_entity.pdbx_description
1 polymer ?
#
loop_
_entity_poly.entity_id
_entity_poly.type
_entity_poly.pdbx_seq_one_letter_code
_entity_poly.pdbx_strand_id
1 'polypeptide(L)'
;SQWCASRHNTIDAHVRSQFRIISPPPHAHYQIDPVLPASQQMLEFTAAVARDVQWFVNGTEVPPQRDGRFFWQLARGQWNVRAVSCLGTAEQIFSVE
;
A
#
# COMPACT_ATOMS: atom_id res chain seq x y z
N SER A 1 18.74 4.41 6.47
CA SER A 1 18.75 4.25 7.93
C SER A 1 19.91 4.95 8.64
N GLN A 2 20.99 5.35 7.94
CA GLN A 2 22.16 5.97 8.58
C GLN A 2 21.89 7.26 9.37
N TRP A 3 20.93 8.09 8.93
CA TRP A 3 20.62 9.33 9.65
C TRP A 3 19.99 9.08 11.04
N CYS A 4 19.06 8.14 11.16
CA CYS A 4 18.40 7.78 12.44
C CYS A 4 19.41 7.31 13.50
N ALA A 5 20.49 6.66 13.09
CA ALA A 5 21.57 6.18 13.97
C ALA A 5 22.67 7.23 14.21
N SER A 6 22.58 8.41 13.61
CA SER A 6 23.60 9.44 13.71
C SER A 6 23.41 10.32 14.94
N ARG A 7 24.49 10.97 15.38
CA ARG A 7 24.47 12.00 16.43
C ARG A 7 23.58 13.23 16.10
N HIS A 8 23.13 13.37 14.85
CA HIS A 8 22.29 14.49 14.41
C HIS A 8 20.79 14.20 14.53
N ASN A 9 20.41 13.01 15.02
CA ASN A 9 19.02 12.67 15.31
C ASN A 9 18.57 13.27 16.65
N THR A 10 18.32 14.58 16.69
CA THR A 10 17.96 15.31 17.92
C THR A 10 16.50 15.11 18.35
N ILE A 11 15.69 14.41 17.55
CA ILE A 11 14.26 14.17 17.79
C ILE A 11 13.97 12.70 18.13
N ASP A 12 15.00 11.89 18.38
CA ASP A 12 14.92 10.46 18.66
C ASP A 12 14.06 9.69 17.63
N ALA A 13 14.26 9.99 16.34
CA ALA A 13 13.56 9.31 15.27
C ALA A 13 14.10 7.88 15.09
N HIS A 14 13.20 6.89 15.13
CA HIS A 14 13.55 5.48 14.95
C HIS A 14 13.18 4.98 13.56
N VAL A 15 14.05 4.14 12.97
CA VAL A 15 13.70 3.43 11.73
C VAL A 15 12.62 2.41 12.06
N ARG A 16 11.52 2.43 11.31
CA ARG A 16 10.47 1.42 11.41
C ARG A 16 10.79 0.28 10.45
N SER A 17 11.35 -0.81 10.97
CA SER A 17 11.74 -2.01 10.21
C SER A 17 10.61 -2.99 9.94
N GLN A 18 9.42 -2.78 10.52
CA GLN A 18 8.30 -3.70 10.37
C GLN A 18 7.68 -3.63 8.98
N PHE A 19 7.55 -4.80 8.34
CA PHE A 19 6.75 -4.99 7.13
C PHE A 19 5.30 -4.61 7.39
N ARG A 20 4.78 -3.68 6.60
CA ARG A 20 3.39 -3.21 6.68
C ARG A 20 2.97 -2.55 5.38
N ILE A 21 1.68 -2.57 5.10
CA ILE A 21 1.10 -1.77 4.01
C ILE A 21 1.18 -0.27 4.39
N ILE A 22 1.66 0.55 3.46
CA ILE A 22 1.70 2.01 3.55
C ILE A 22 0.46 2.60 2.84
N SER A 23 0.14 2.07 1.66
CA SER A 23 -1.03 2.45 0.87
C SER A 23 -1.77 1.19 0.39
N PRO A 24 -3.10 1.11 0.55
CA PRO A 24 -3.94 2.08 1.26
C PRO A 24 -3.63 2.13 2.76
N PRO A 25 -3.86 3.28 3.44
CA PRO A 25 -3.84 3.37 4.89
C PRO A 25 -5.00 2.61 5.56
N PRO A 26 -4.88 2.25 6.85
CA PRO A 26 -5.92 1.49 7.52
C PRO A 26 -7.22 2.28 7.59
N HIS A 27 -8.33 1.66 7.19
CA HIS A 27 -9.65 2.29 7.18
C HIS A 27 -9.73 3.55 6.30
N ALA A 28 -8.90 3.64 5.26
CA ALA A 28 -9.01 4.72 4.29
C ALA A 28 -10.36 4.67 3.56
N HIS A 29 -10.93 5.84 3.31
CA HIS A 29 -12.16 6.06 2.56
C HIS A 29 -11.83 6.85 1.29
N TYR A 30 -12.11 6.27 0.13
CA TYR A 30 -11.89 6.89 -1.17
C TYR A 30 -13.22 7.21 -1.84
N GLN A 31 -13.22 8.19 -2.74
CA GLN A 31 -14.38 8.55 -3.57
C GLN A 31 -14.00 8.46 -5.05
N ILE A 32 -14.93 7.97 -5.86
CA ILE A 32 -14.80 8.01 -7.32
C ILE A 32 -15.37 9.33 -7.83
N ASP A 33 -14.51 10.15 -8.43
CA ASP A 33 -14.91 11.35 -9.14
C ASP A 33 -15.66 10.95 -10.43
N PRO A 34 -16.94 11.34 -10.60
CA PRO A 34 -17.73 10.95 -11.76
C PRO A 34 -17.30 11.63 -13.07
N VAL A 35 -16.49 12.69 -13.00
CA VAL A 35 -16.02 13.46 -14.16
C VAL A 35 -14.70 12.89 -14.69
N LEU A 36 -13.87 12.31 -13.82
CA LEU A 36 -12.57 11.79 -14.21
C LEU A 36 -12.66 10.40 -14.84
N PRO A 37 -11.89 10.12 -15.90
CA PRO A 37 -11.78 8.77 -16.45
C PRO A 37 -11.32 7.75 -15.40
N ALA A 38 -11.87 6.54 -15.44
CA ALA A 38 -11.50 5.45 -14.53
C ALA A 38 -9.98 5.18 -14.55
N SER A 39 -9.34 5.27 -15.71
CA SER A 39 -7.89 5.08 -15.88
C SER A 39 -7.02 6.07 -15.08
N GLN A 40 -7.58 7.19 -14.62
CA GLN A 40 -6.91 8.17 -13.76
C GLN A 40 -7.17 7.93 -12.27
N GLN A 41 -8.12 7.06 -11.94
CA GLN A 41 -8.63 6.82 -10.59
C GLN A 41 -8.20 5.43 -10.11
N MET A 42 -6.89 5.30 -9.86
CA MET A 42 -6.26 4.07 -9.40
C MET A 42 -5.57 4.29 -8.06
N LEU A 43 -5.51 3.23 -7.27
CA LEU A 43 -4.79 3.21 -6.01
C LEU A 43 -3.47 2.47 -6.20
N GLU A 44 -2.35 3.15 -5.92
CA GLU A 44 -1.05 2.49 -5.85
C GLU A 44 -0.92 1.75 -4.51
N PHE A 45 -0.60 0.47 -4.60
CA PHE A 45 -0.30 -0.34 -3.43
C PHE A 45 1.18 -0.28 -3.11
N THR A 46 1.49 0.09 -1.88
CA THR A 46 2.87 0.20 -1.41
C THR A 46 3.02 -0.36 -0.01
N ALA A 47 4.17 -0.96 0.27
CA ALA A 47 4.51 -1.52 1.57
C ALA A 47 5.88 -1.02 2.04
N ALA A 48 6.04 -0.91 3.36
CA ALA A 48 7.31 -0.62 3.98
C ALA A 48 8.23 -1.84 3.88
N VAL A 49 9.52 -1.59 3.61
CA VAL A 49 10.53 -2.65 3.49
C VAL A 49 10.18 -3.64 2.36
N ALA A 50 9.57 -3.14 1.28
CA ALA A 50 9.11 -3.94 0.16
C ALA A 50 10.26 -4.41 -0.75
N ARG A 51 10.50 -5.71 -0.77
CA ARG A 51 11.07 -6.43 -1.92
C ARG A 51 10.18 -7.63 -2.19
N ASP A 52 9.95 -7.93 -3.46
CA ASP A 52 9.22 -9.13 -3.90
C ASP A 52 7.85 -9.32 -3.22
N VAL A 53 7.07 -8.23 -3.13
CA VAL A 53 5.75 -8.24 -2.49
C VAL A 53 4.68 -8.72 -3.47
N GLN A 54 3.89 -9.70 -3.06
CA GLN A 54 2.68 -10.13 -3.76
C GLN A 54 1.45 -9.46 -3.14
N TRP A 55 0.55 -8.98 -3.99
CA TRP A 55 -0.64 -8.25 -3.57
C TRP A 55 -1.92 -9.00 -3.91
N PHE A 56 -2.89 -8.94 -3.00
CA PHE A 56 -4.20 -9.53 -3.19
C PHE A 56 -5.30 -8.55 -2.77
N VAL A 57 -6.40 -8.54 -3.49
CA VAL A 57 -7.64 -7.84 -3.11
C VAL A 57 -8.75 -8.87 -3.00
N ASN A 58 -9.36 -8.98 -1.82
CA ASN A 58 -10.35 -10.01 -1.49
C ASN A 58 -9.89 -11.43 -1.88
N GLY A 59 -8.59 -11.71 -1.73
CA GLY A 59 -7.98 -13.00 -2.07
C GLY A 59 -7.60 -13.18 -3.54
N THR A 60 -8.01 -12.29 -4.44
CA THR A 60 -7.59 -12.31 -5.85
C THR A 60 -6.25 -11.60 -6.02
N GLU A 61 -5.28 -12.26 -6.65
CA GLU A 61 -3.96 -11.68 -6.90
C GLU A 61 -4.04 -10.47 -7.84
N VAL A 62 -3.32 -9.41 -7.51
CA VAL A 62 -3.15 -8.22 -8.34
C VAL A 62 -1.75 -8.25 -8.95
N PRO A 63 -1.61 -8.48 -10.26
CA PRO A 63 -0.31 -8.55 -10.89
C PRO A 63 0.34 -7.15 -10.96
N PRO A 64 1.68 -7.06 -10.94
CA PRO A 64 2.36 -5.80 -11.17
C PRO A 64 2.16 -5.33 -12.62
N GLN A 65 2.23 -4.02 -12.81
CA GLN A 65 2.39 -3.43 -14.13
C GLN A 65 3.80 -3.69 -14.67
N ARG A 66 4.05 -3.29 -15.93
CA ARG A 66 5.34 -3.48 -16.61
C ARG A 66 6.52 -2.84 -15.89
N ASP A 67 6.28 -1.81 -15.09
CA ASP A 67 7.28 -1.10 -14.30
C ASP A 67 7.45 -1.67 -12.87
N GLY A 68 6.76 -2.78 -12.56
CA GLY A 68 6.82 -3.44 -11.25
C GLY A 68 5.92 -2.82 -10.18
N ARG A 69 5.22 -1.71 -10.49
CA ARG A 69 4.28 -1.08 -9.54
C ARG A 69 2.92 -1.79 -9.57
N PHE A 70 2.21 -1.70 -8.45
CA PHE A 70 0.90 -2.31 -8.29
C PHE A 70 -0.15 -1.21 -8.25
N PHE A 71 -0.98 -1.15 -9.28
CA PHE A 71 -2.11 -0.23 -9.33
C PHE A 71 -3.41 -1.01 -9.40
N TRP A 72 -4.33 -0.67 -8.51
CA TRP A 72 -5.66 -1.25 -8.46
C TRP A 72 -6.70 -0.21 -8.85
N GLN A 73 -7.57 -0.55 -9.80
CA GLN A 73 -8.63 0.33 -10.27
C GLN A 73 -9.67 0.52 -9.17
N LEU A 74 -9.98 1.77 -8.79
CA LEU A 74 -11.02 2.03 -7.80
C LEU A 74 -12.37 1.45 -8.26
N ALA A 75 -13.01 0.69 -7.38
CA ALA A 75 -14.32 0.14 -7.55
C ALA A 75 -15.11 0.30 -6.25
N ARG A 76 -16.39 0.69 -6.34
CA ARG A 76 -17.24 0.93 -5.16
C ARG A 76 -17.34 -0.30 -4.28
N GLY A 77 -17.31 -0.11 -2.96
CA GLY A 77 -17.47 -1.16 -1.96
C GLY A 77 -16.42 -1.12 -0.86
N GLN A 78 -16.45 -2.14 0.00
CA GLN A 78 -15.44 -2.39 1.01
C GLN A 78 -14.48 -3.48 0.51
N TRP A 79 -13.19 -3.28 0.74
CA TRP A 79 -12.14 -4.12 0.18
C TRP A 79 -11.12 -4.50 1.25
N ASN A 80 -10.72 -5.76 1.26
CA ASN A 80 -9.56 -6.24 2.01
C ASN A 80 -8.37 -6.34 1.06
N VAL A 81 -7.28 -5.65 1.41
CA VAL A 81 -6.00 -5.77 0.72
C VAL A 81 -5.02 -6.56 1.58
N ARG A 82 -4.30 -7.48 0.95
CA ARG A 82 -3.25 -8.28 1.58
C ARG A 82 -1.95 -8.15 0.82
N ALA A 83 -0.87 -7.92 1.55
CA ALA A 83 0.50 -7.93 1.05
C ALA A 83 1.25 -9.11 1.67
N VAL A 84 1.93 -9.90 0.84
CA VAL A 84 2.73 -11.05 1.27
C VAL A 84 4.15 -10.86 0.77
N SER A 85 5.14 -11.07 1.64
CA SER A 85 6.56 -11.05 1.29
C SER A 85 7.33 -12.07 2.13
N CYS A 86 8.62 -12.26 1.85
CA CYS A 86 9.51 -13.06 2.70
C CYS A 86 9.65 -12.52 4.14
N LEU A 87 9.32 -11.24 4.36
CA LEU A 87 9.37 -10.59 5.67
C LEU A 87 8.08 -10.78 6.49
N GLY A 88 7.01 -11.27 5.86
CA GLY A 88 5.74 -11.52 6.53
C GLY A 88 4.52 -11.13 5.69
N THR A 89 3.37 -11.14 6.35
CA THR A 89 2.06 -10.81 5.76
C THR A 89 1.44 -9.62 6.48
N ALA A 90 0.81 -8.73 5.73
CA ALA A 90 0.04 -7.62 6.25
C ALA A 90 -1.32 -7.54 5.55
N GLU A 91 -2.36 -7.18 6.28
CA GLU A 91 -3.71 -7.00 5.76
C GLU A 91 -4.30 -5.67 6.22
N GLN A 92 -5.11 -5.04 5.37
CA GLN A 92 -5.85 -3.83 5.68
C GLN A 92 -7.21 -3.80 4.99
N ILE A 93 -8.13 -3.02 5.55
CA ILE A 93 -9.44 -2.75 4.96
C ILE A 93 -9.50 -1.29 4.54
N PHE A 94 -10.10 -1.04 3.38
CA PHE A 94 -10.43 0.29 2.88
C PHE A 94 -11.82 0.27 2.23
N SER A 95 -12.43 1.44 2.01
CA SER A 95 -13.70 1.55 1.29
C SER A 95 -13.62 2.58 0.16
N VAL A 96 -14.50 2.41 -0.82
CA VAL A 96 -14.64 3.29 -1.97
C VAL A 96 -16.12 3.60 -2.18
N GLU A 97 -16.47 4.87 -2.30
CA GLU A 97 -17.84 5.39 -2.54
C GLU A 97 -17.98 6.08 -3.90
#